data_AF-A0A8S1MJH0-F1
#
_entry.id   AF-A0A8S1MJH0-F1
#
_cell.length_a   1.000
_cell.length_b   1.000
_cell.length_c   1.000
_cell.angle_alpha   90.00
_cell.angle_beta   90.00
_cell.angle_gamma   90.00
#
_symmetry.space_group_name_H-M   'P 1'
#
loop_
_entity.id
_entity.type
_entity.pdbx_description
1 polymer ?
#
loop_
_entity_poly.entity_id
_entity_poly.type
_entity_poly.pdbx_seq_one_letter_code
_entity_poly.pdbx_strand_id
1 'polypeptide(L)'
;MLQLGIQEKDGFVREETQNGFAEGNYKLGVKTGKWVLTYPDRIEEGNFQGKNRIGQWLIHYSKSDFYEAGLYDEKNLKTGEWITFKEQNSEVTIKTTYQRGVKIKEKKVDQLQISTIQLKKG
;
A
#
# COMPACT_ATOMS: atom_id res chain seq x y z
N MET A 1 -7.33 -33.11 31.59
CA MET A 1 -6.68 -31.85 31.17
C MET A 1 -7.52 -31.27 30.04
N LEU A 2 -8.13 -30.11 30.24
CA LEU A 2 -8.88 -29.42 29.18
C LEU A 2 -7.88 -28.64 28.34
N GLN A 3 -7.67 -29.08 27.09
CA GLN A 3 -6.90 -28.32 26.12
C GLN A 3 -7.76 -27.14 25.68
N LEU A 4 -7.45 -25.96 26.20
CA LEU A 4 -8.05 -24.71 25.76
C LEU A 4 -7.74 -24.56 24.27
N GLY A 5 -8.72 -24.87 23.41
CA GLY A 5 -8.61 -24.64 21.99
C GLY A 5 -8.45 -23.14 21.78
N ILE A 6 -7.28 -22.72 21.29
CA ILE A 6 -7.10 -21.35 20.81
C ILE A 6 -8.07 -21.23 19.65
N GLN A 7 -9.16 -20.50 19.84
CA GLN A 7 -10.09 -20.23 18.76
C GLN A 7 -9.35 -19.38 17.73
N GLU A 8 -9.11 -19.96 16.56
CA GLU A 8 -8.48 -19.25 15.45
C GLU A 8 -9.36 -18.07 15.05
N LYS A 9 -8.74 -16.90 14.84
CA LYS A 9 -9.46 -15.73 14.32
C LYS A 9 -10.05 -16.09 12.95
N ASP A 10 -11.32 -15.81 12.74
CA ASP A 10 -12.00 -15.94 11.45
C ASP A 10 -13.00 -14.79 11.29
N GLY A 11 -13.04 -14.18 10.11
CA GLY A 11 -13.86 -13.01 9.81
C GLY A 11 -13.15 -11.67 10.05
N PHE A 12 -13.93 -10.59 10.03
CA PHE A 12 -13.42 -9.22 10.13
C PHE A 12 -12.99 -8.90 11.57
N VAL A 13 -11.77 -8.42 11.72
CA VAL A 13 -11.15 -8.09 13.00
C VAL A 13 -10.51 -6.72 12.91
N ARG A 14 -10.62 -5.95 14.00
CA ARG A 14 -9.77 -4.79 14.28
C ARG A 14 -8.86 -5.13 15.45
N GLU A 15 -7.56 -4.91 15.30
CA GLU A 15 -6.55 -5.21 16.31
C GLU A 15 -5.64 -4.01 16.55
N GLU A 16 -5.26 -3.80 17.81
CA GLU A 16 -4.23 -2.84 18.18
C GLU A 16 -2.86 -3.35 17.75
N THR A 17 -2.02 -2.43 17.31
CA THR A 17 -0.62 -2.68 16.96
C THR A 17 0.27 -1.82 17.84
N GLN A 18 1.58 -2.03 17.76
CA GLN A 18 2.54 -1.20 18.51
C GLN A 18 2.36 0.31 18.25
N ASN A 19 1.94 0.68 17.03
CA ASN A 19 1.91 2.07 16.58
C ASN A 19 0.56 2.46 15.96
N GLY A 20 -0.57 1.91 16.43
CA GLY A 20 -1.90 2.24 15.90
C GLY A 20 -2.81 1.02 15.82
N PHE A 21 -3.58 0.87 14.74
CA PHE A 21 -4.51 -0.25 14.58
C PHE A 21 -4.49 -0.83 13.18
N ALA A 22 -4.89 -2.09 13.07
CA ALA A 22 -5.03 -2.81 11.82
C ALA A 22 -6.42 -3.43 11.75
N GLU A 23 -7.08 -3.34 10.60
CA GLU A 23 -8.38 -3.96 10.38
C GLU A 23 -8.45 -4.68 9.04
N GLY A 24 -9.16 -5.81 9.03
CA GLY A 24 -9.30 -6.66 7.84
C GLY A 24 -9.77 -8.06 8.23
N ASN A 25 -9.73 -8.98 7.28
CA ASN A 25 -10.26 -10.33 7.49
C ASN A 25 -9.17 -11.33 7.87
N TYR A 26 -9.50 -12.19 8.83
CA TYR A 26 -8.80 -13.44 9.08
C TYR A 26 -9.55 -14.61 8.45
N LYS A 27 -8.82 -15.65 8.07
CA LYS A 27 -9.35 -16.97 7.73
C LYS A 27 -8.44 -18.01 8.35
N LEU A 28 -8.96 -18.90 9.20
CA LEU A 28 -8.14 -19.92 9.90
C LEU A 28 -6.90 -19.32 10.59
N GLY A 29 -7.10 -18.22 11.32
CA GLY A 29 -6.04 -17.57 12.09
C GLY A 29 -5.01 -16.78 11.27
N VAL A 30 -5.13 -16.71 9.94
CA VAL A 30 -4.22 -15.92 9.08
C VAL A 30 -4.92 -14.73 8.40
N LYS A 31 -4.21 -13.60 8.28
CA LYS A 31 -4.73 -12.42 7.57
C LYS A 31 -4.93 -12.75 6.09
N THR A 32 -6.05 -12.31 5.52
CA THR A 32 -6.39 -12.53 4.12
C THR A 32 -7.12 -11.33 3.53
N GLY A 33 -6.93 -11.10 2.23
CA GLY A 33 -7.62 -10.05 1.48
C GLY A 33 -7.23 -8.65 1.93
N LYS A 34 -8.15 -7.69 1.76
CA LYS A 34 -7.89 -6.28 2.03
C LYS A 34 -7.76 -6.00 3.52
N TRP A 35 -6.75 -5.22 3.86
CA TRP A 35 -6.51 -4.67 5.18
C TRP A 35 -6.27 -3.17 5.11
N VAL A 36 -6.59 -2.49 6.20
CA VAL A 36 -6.26 -1.09 6.45
C VAL A 36 -5.40 -1.04 7.71
N LEU A 37 -4.25 -0.38 7.61
CA LEU A 37 -3.31 -0.16 8.71
C LEU A 37 -3.25 1.33 8.99
N THR A 38 -3.63 1.74 10.19
CA THR A 38 -3.60 3.13 10.60
C THR A 38 -2.46 3.36 11.58
N TYR A 39 -1.58 4.29 11.22
CA TYR A 39 -0.47 4.79 12.02
C TYR A 39 -0.70 6.27 12.36
N PRO A 40 0.11 6.89 13.25
CA PRO A 40 -0.06 8.31 13.60
C PRO A 40 0.23 9.26 12.44
N ASP A 41 1.04 8.84 11.47
CA ASP A 41 1.52 9.65 10.36
C ASP A 41 0.98 9.22 9.00
N ARG A 42 0.32 8.06 8.90
CA ARG A 42 -0.19 7.53 7.63
C ARG A 42 -1.24 6.44 7.78
N ILE A 43 -1.98 6.21 6.70
CA ILE A 43 -2.87 5.06 6.52
C ILE A 43 -2.34 4.25 5.34
N GLU A 44 -2.23 2.94 5.49
CA GLU A 44 -1.82 2.01 4.44
C GLU A 44 -2.96 1.04 4.16
N GLU A 45 -3.32 0.83 2.90
CA GLU A 45 -4.30 -0.18 2.51
C GLU A 45 -3.78 -1.09 1.39
N GLY A 46 -4.14 -2.36 1.45
CA GLY A 46 -3.73 -3.34 0.46
C GLY A 46 -4.05 -4.75 0.90
N ASN A 47 -3.56 -5.75 0.17
CA ASN A 47 -3.88 -7.15 0.45
C ASN A 47 -2.82 -7.83 1.31
N PHE A 48 -3.27 -8.66 2.26
CA PHE A 48 -2.44 -9.64 2.96
C PHE A 48 -2.69 -11.06 2.47
N GLN A 49 -1.62 -11.85 2.52
CA GLN A 49 -1.66 -13.31 2.49
C GLN A 49 -0.80 -13.82 3.65
N GLY A 50 -1.45 -14.19 4.75
CA GLY A 50 -0.79 -14.50 6.01
C GLY A 50 -0.07 -13.29 6.59
N LYS A 51 1.24 -13.41 6.84
CA LYS A 51 2.05 -12.32 7.38
C LYS A 51 2.55 -11.33 6.32
N ASN A 52 2.36 -11.64 5.03
CA ASN A 52 2.95 -10.89 3.94
C ASN A 52 1.93 -9.94 3.31
N ARG A 53 2.36 -8.70 3.08
CA ARG A 53 1.69 -7.78 2.16
C ARG A 53 1.96 -8.25 0.74
N ILE A 54 0.93 -8.28 -0.08
CA ILE A 54 1.04 -8.73 -1.47
C ILE A 54 0.28 -7.79 -2.40
N GLY A 55 0.73 -7.72 -3.65
CA GLY A 55 0.04 -6.99 -4.71
C GLY A 55 0.04 -5.48 -4.46
N GLN A 56 -1.04 -4.82 -4.88
CA GLN A 56 -1.17 -3.37 -4.81
C GLN A 56 -1.40 -2.87 -3.40
N TRP A 57 -0.67 -1.80 -3.07
CA TRP A 57 -0.78 -1.07 -1.82
C TRP A 57 -0.86 0.42 -2.09
N LEU A 58 -1.69 1.10 -1.31
CA LEU A 58 -1.85 2.55 -1.28
C LEU A 58 -1.49 3.05 0.11
N ILE A 59 -0.70 4.11 0.19
CA ILE A 59 -0.24 4.75 1.42
C ILE A 59 -0.63 6.21 1.36
N HIS A 60 -1.38 6.70 2.33
CA HIS A 60 -1.75 8.10 2.49
C HIS A 60 -1.02 8.67 3.70
N TYR A 61 -0.17 9.67 3.52
CA TYR A 61 0.60 10.27 4.61
C TYR A 61 -0.17 11.42 5.26
N SER A 62 -0.76 11.23 6.44
CA SER A 62 -1.69 12.17 7.08
C SER A 62 -1.15 13.60 7.32
N LYS A 63 0.18 13.79 7.33
CA LYS A 63 0.81 15.11 7.47
C LYS A 63 1.00 15.86 6.15
N SER A 64 0.60 15.27 5.02
CA SER A 64 0.76 15.84 3.69
C SER A 64 -0.31 15.33 2.73
N ASP A 65 -0.64 16.08 1.69
CA ASP A 65 -1.59 15.60 0.67
C ASP A 65 -0.96 14.56 -0.29
N PHE A 66 0.05 13.81 0.16
CA PHE A 66 0.77 12.83 -0.64
C PHE A 66 0.25 11.42 -0.40
N TYR A 67 0.13 10.73 -1.53
CA TYR A 67 -0.14 9.32 -1.63
C TYR A 67 1.07 8.62 -2.25
N GLU A 68 1.30 7.38 -1.86
CA GLU A 68 2.26 6.49 -2.49
C GLU A 68 1.54 5.18 -2.87
N ALA A 69 1.72 4.70 -4.09
CA ALA A 69 1.12 3.46 -4.55
C ALA A 69 2.14 2.58 -5.27
N GLY A 70 2.04 1.27 -5.09
CA GLY A 70 2.93 0.32 -5.77
C GLY A 70 2.66 -1.13 -5.38
N LEU A 71 3.60 -2.02 -5.72
CA LEU A 71 3.46 -3.46 -5.53
C LEU A 71 4.38 -3.99 -4.44
N TYR A 72 3.86 -4.93 -3.65
CA TYR A 72 4.66 -5.87 -2.86
C TYR A 72 4.68 -7.25 -3.52
N ASP A 73 5.84 -7.91 -3.47
CA ASP A 73 5.98 -9.31 -3.88
C ASP A 73 5.51 -10.28 -2.79
N GLU A 74 5.49 -11.58 -3.11
CA GLU A 74 5.08 -12.65 -2.19
C GLU A 74 5.93 -12.76 -0.92
N LYS A 75 7.09 -12.08 -0.88
CA LYS A 75 8.00 -12.02 0.26
C LYS A 75 7.86 -10.73 1.05
N ASN A 76 6.78 -9.98 0.84
CA ASN A 76 6.50 -8.72 1.53
C ASN A 76 7.52 -7.61 1.20
N LEU A 77 8.11 -7.63 0.01
CA LEU A 77 9.10 -6.65 -0.43
C LEU A 77 8.53 -5.74 -1.53
N LYS A 78 8.77 -4.43 -1.43
CA LYS A 78 8.44 -3.48 -2.50
C LYS A 78 9.08 -3.94 -3.82
N THR A 79 8.32 -3.96 -4.89
CA THR A 79 8.78 -4.37 -6.23
C THR A 79 8.09 -3.54 -7.31
N GLY A 80 8.71 -3.45 -8.48
CA GLY A 80 8.17 -2.70 -9.62
C GLY A 80 8.21 -1.19 -9.42
N GLU A 81 7.35 -0.48 -10.14
CA GLU A 81 7.21 0.97 -10.00
C GLU A 81 6.33 1.33 -8.79
N TRP A 82 6.85 2.23 -7.98
CA TRP A 82 6.13 2.93 -6.92
C TRP A 82 5.99 4.38 -7.31
N ILE A 83 4.77 4.92 -7.23
CA ILE A 83 4.45 6.28 -7.60
C ILE A 83 4.11 7.09 -6.35
N THR A 84 4.61 8.31 -6.27
CA THR A 84 4.18 9.30 -5.27
C THR A 84 3.43 10.41 -5.99
N PHE A 85 2.22 10.74 -5.53
CA PHE A 85 1.35 11.71 -6.16
C PHE A 85 0.58 12.53 -5.12
N LYS A 86 0.13 13.73 -5.50
CA LYS A 86 -0.73 14.56 -4.64
C LYS A 86 -2.20 14.19 -4.81
N GLU A 87 -2.96 14.27 -3.73
CA GLU A 87 -4.41 13.99 -3.70
C GLU A 87 -5.17 14.83 -4.73
N GLN A 88 -4.92 16.15 -4.71
CA GLN A 88 -5.77 17.14 -5.38
C GLN A 88 -5.75 17.03 -6.91
N ASN A 89 -4.71 16.46 -7.50
CA ASN A 89 -4.56 16.39 -8.95
C ASN A 89 -4.04 15.04 -9.48
N SER A 90 -3.78 14.06 -8.61
CA SER A 90 -3.15 12.78 -8.97
C SER A 90 -1.86 12.95 -9.78
N GLU A 91 -1.19 14.09 -9.66
CA GLU A 91 0.02 14.38 -10.41
C GLU A 91 1.16 13.56 -9.82
N VAL A 92 1.63 12.60 -10.60
CA VAL A 92 2.80 11.80 -10.25
C VAL A 92 3.99 12.75 -10.14
N THR A 93 4.49 12.89 -8.93
CA THR A 93 5.63 13.74 -8.61
C THR A 93 6.93 12.93 -8.67
N ILE A 94 6.87 11.66 -8.26
CA ILE A 94 8.03 10.77 -8.17
C ILE A 94 7.64 9.38 -8.65
N LYS A 95 8.51 8.77 -9.47
CA LYS A 95 8.50 7.33 -9.76
C LYS A 95 9.76 6.70 -9.20
N THR A 96 9.61 5.68 -8.37
CA THR A 96 10.71 4.91 -7.78
C THR A 96 10.57 3.44 -8.16
N THR A 97 11.58 2.87 -8.80
CA THR A 97 11.60 1.45 -9.15
C THR A 97 12.30 0.67 -8.04
N TYR A 98 11.62 -0.36 -7.54
CA TYR A 98 12.15 -1.29 -6.56
C TYR A 98 12.35 -2.69 -7.16
N GLN A 99 13.39 -3.38 -6.73
CA GLN A 99 13.57 -4.80 -6.97
C GLN A 99 13.84 -5.49 -5.64
N ARG A 100 12.87 -6.30 -5.19
CA ARG A 100 12.95 -7.04 -3.92
C ARG A 100 13.34 -6.15 -2.73
N GLY A 101 12.66 -5.01 -2.60
CA GLY A 101 12.85 -4.05 -1.52
C GLY A 101 14.02 -3.08 -1.73
N VAL A 102 14.88 -3.31 -2.73
CA VAL A 102 16.00 -2.43 -3.04
C VAL A 102 15.55 -1.36 -4.02
N LYS A 103 15.73 -0.09 -3.69
CA LYS A 103 15.53 1.04 -4.61
C LYS A 103 16.59 0.98 -5.71
N ILE A 104 16.16 0.78 -6.95
CA ILE A 104 17.03 0.69 -8.13
C ILE A 104 17.11 2.02 -8.86
N LYS A 105 15.99 2.75 -8.93
CA LYS A 105 15.90 4.00 -9.68
C LYS A 105 14.87 4.92 -9.05
N GLU A 106 15.11 6.22 -9.14
CA GLU A 106 14.11 7.24 -8.82
C GLU A 106 14.16 8.33 -9.87
N LYS A 107 12.98 8.78 -10.29
CA LYS A 107 12.81 9.86 -11.25
C LYS A 107 11.76 10.82 -10.69
N LYS A 108 12.15 12.08 -10.49
CA LYS A 108 11.18 13.16 -10.35
C LYS A 108 10.49 13.35 -11.69
N VAL A 109 9.17 13.31 -11.68
CA VAL A 109 8.35 13.61 -12.84
C VAL A 109 7.92 15.04 -12.65
N ASP A 110 8.70 15.96 -13.20
CA ASP A 110 8.19 17.31 -13.45
C ASP A 110 7.02 17.14 -14.42
N GLN A 111 5.86 17.72 -14.09
CA GLN A 111 4.61 17.76 -14.86
C GLN A 111 4.63 16.91 -16.13
N LEU A 112 3.75 15.90 -16.23
CA LEU A 112 3.42 15.28 -17.52
C LEU A 112 3.46 16.39 -18.57
N GLN A 113 4.42 16.32 -19.50
CA GLN A 113 4.36 17.08 -20.72
C GLN A 113 3.10 16.59 -21.44
N ILE A 114 1.93 17.06 -21.03
CA ILE A 114 0.71 17.07 -21.83
C ILE A 114 0.92 18.22 -22.84
N SER A 115 2.01 18.12 -23.59
CA SER A 115 2.31 18.91 -24.77
C SER A 115 2.41 17.97 -25.95
N THR A 116 1.44 17.06 -26.10
CA THR A 116 1.07 16.48 -27.40
C THR A 116 -0.35 15.93 -27.31
N ILE A 117 -1.34 16.83 -27.30
CA ILE A 117 -2.57 16.81 -28.12
C ILE A 117 -3.11 18.24 -27.96
N GLN A 118 -2.44 19.19 -28.61
CA GLN A 118 -3.11 20.41 -29.05
C GLN A 118 -3.55 20.10 -30.49
N LEU A 119 -4.85 19.81 -30.62
CA LEU A 119 -5.70 20.14 -31.76
C LEU A 119 -4.96 20.28 -33.10
N LYS A 120 -4.86 19.18 -33.87
CA LYS A 120 -4.96 19.30 -35.33
C LYS A 120 -6.40 19.71 -35.65
N LYS A 121 -6.71 21.00 -35.52
CA LYS A 121 -7.69 21.67 -36.36
C LYS A 121 -6.91 22.21 -37.57
N GLY A 122 -6.85 21.37 -38.59
CA GLY A 122 -6.68 21.80 -39.98
C GLY A 122 -7.98 21.50 -40.69
#